data_AF-A0A966QIS4-F1
#
_entry.id   AF-A0A966QIS4-F1
#
_cell.length_a   1.000
_cell.length_b   1.000
_cell.length_c   1.000
_cell.angle_alpha   90.00
_cell.angle_beta   90.00
_cell.angle_gamma   90.00
#
_symmetry.space_group_name_H-M   'P 1'
#
loop_
_entity.id
_entity.type
_entity.pdbx_description
1 polymer ?
#
loop_
_entity_poly.entity_id
_entity_poly.type
_entity_poly.pdbx_seq_one_letter_code
_entity_poly.pdbx_strand_id
1 'polypeptide(L)'
;PRVEIDRWTDLPIDVAHHLFTLAHRIGNAQIRAFGCQRAALIIAGFEVPHVHLHVIPADSLDHVSFENAARTVDPADLASAAQRISQHL
;
A
#
# COMPACT_ATOMS: atom_id res chain seq x y z
N PRO A 1 -7.42 6.26 6.46
CA PRO A 1 -7.51 6.20 7.95
C PRO A 1 -8.91 5.69 8.35
N ARG A 2 -9.19 5.35 9.61
CA ARG A 2 -10.56 4.94 9.99
C ARG A 2 -11.57 6.08 9.89
N VAL A 3 -11.15 7.29 10.27
CA VAL A 3 -11.91 8.51 10.03
C VAL A 3 -11.94 8.77 8.51
N GLU A 4 -13.12 9.09 8.00
CA GLU A 4 -13.33 9.46 6.60
C GLU A 4 -12.87 10.89 6.36
N ILE A 5 -11.76 11.02 5.63
CA ILE A 5 -11.18 12.27 5.16
C ILE A 5 -10.82 11.99 3.71
N ASP A 6 -11.22 12.84 2.77
CA ASP A 6 -11.02 12.65 1.33
C ASP A 6 -9.56 12.96 0.92
N ARG A 7 -9.13 14.21 1.12
CA ARG A 7 -7.81 14.67 0.68
C ARG A 7 -6.74 14.41 1.74
N TRP A 8 -5.63 13.82 1.34
CA TRP A 8 -4.53 13.52 2.28
C TRP A 8 -3.92 14.79 2.91
N THR A 9 -4.01 15.92 2.20
CA THR A 9 -3.58 17.23 2.67
C THR A 9 -4.47 17.81 3.76
N ASP A 10 -5.69 17.26 3.96
CA ASP A 10 -6.62 17.69 5.01
C ASP A 10 -6.44 16.87 6.29
N LEU A 11 -5.54 15.89 6.29
CA LEU A 11 -5.29 15.08 7.48
C LEU A 11 -4.67 15.91 8.61
N PRO A 12 -5.12 15.70 9.86
CA PRO A 12 -4.34 16.11 11.02
C PRO A 12 -2.90 15.56 10.93
N ILE A 13 -1.92 16.35 11.32
CA ILE A 13 -0.50 16.03 11.12
C ILE A 13 -0.08 14.73 11.82
N ASP A 14 -0.64 14.46 13.00
CA ASP A 14 -0.43 13.22 13.76
C ASP A 14 -1.01 12.00 13.04
N VAL A 15 -2.17 12.15 12.40
CA VAL A 15 -2.79 11.10 11.58
C VAL A 15 -1.94 10.84 10.34
N ALA A 16 -1.48 11.89 9.65
CA ALA A 16 -0.59 11.75 8.51
C ALA A 16 0.70 11.01 8.90
N HIS A 17 1.35 11.41 9.98
CA HIS A 17 2.56 10.75 10.51
C HIS A 17 2.31 9.27 10.84
N HIS A 18 1.18 8.96 11.46
CA HIS A 18 0.82 7.59 11.78
C HIS A 18 0.64 6.74 10.51
N LEU A 19 -0.02 7.27 9.48
CA LEU A 19 -0.18 6.59 8.19
C LEU A 19 1.16 6.31 7.51
N PHE A 20 2.08 7.28 7.47
CA PHE A 20 3.42 7.07 6.89
C PHE A 20 4.25 6.08 7.71
N THR A 21 4.11 6.06 9.04
CA THR A 21 4.75 5.06 9.90
C THR A 21 4.27 3.64 9.58
N LEU A 22 2.95 3.47 9.39
CA LEU A 22 2.37 2.19 9.00
C LEU A 22 2.78 1.79 7.58
N ALA A 23 2.75 2.73 6.62
CA ALA A 23 3.17 2.47 5.25
C ALA A 23 4.64 2.03 5.17
N HIS A 24 5.52 2.66 5.95
CA HIS A 24 6.91 2.24 6.08
C HIS A 24 7.05 0.82 6.66
N ARG A 25 6.28 0.49 7.71
CA ARG A 25 6.27 -0.88 8.28
C ARG A 25 5.78 -1.92 7.28
N ILE A 26 4.68 -1.63 6.58
CA ILE A 26 4.10 -2.53 5.56
C ILE A 26 5.06 -2.72 4.38
N GLY A 27 5.67 -1.64 3.88
CA GLY A 27 6.62 -1.73 2.77
C GLY A 27 7.83 -2.60 3.11
N ASN A 28 8.38 -2.46 4.32
CA ASN A 28 9.46 -3.34 4.79
C ASN A 28 9.04 -4.80 4.91
N ALA A 29 7.80 -5.05 5.37
CA ALA A 29 7.25 -6.40 5.43
C ALA A 29 7.06 -7.00 4.02
N GLN A 30 6.58 -6.21 3.05
CA GLN A 30 6.45 -6.62 1.65
C GLN A 30 7.81 -6.96 1.02
N ILE A 31 8.85 -6.14 1.25
CA ILE A 31 10.21 -6.42 0.76
C ILE A 31 10.70 -7.77 1.26
N ARG A 32 10.56 -8.06 2.57
CA ARG A 32 10.96 -9.35 3.14
C ARG A 32 10.09 -10.50 2.63
N ALA A 33 8.78 -10.28 2.55
CA ALA A 33 7.82 -11.29 2.13
C ALA A 33 8.05 -11.73 0.69
N PHE A 34 8.35 -10.79 -0.22
CA PHE A 34 8.38 -11.03 -1.66
C PHE A 34 9.77 -11.00 -2.29
N GLY A 35 10.79 -10.53 -1.58
CA GLY A 35 12.15 -10.41 -2.10
C GLY A 35 12.32 -9.33 -3.17
N CYS A 36 11.40 -8.37 -3.24
CA CYS A 36 11.46 -7.26 -4.20
C CYS A 36 12.51 -6.21 -3.79
N GLN A 37 12.99 -5.44 -4.76
CA GLN A 37 14.02 -4.42 -4.53
C GLN A 37 13.52 -3.22 -3.72
N ARG A 38 12.25 -2.82 -3.93
CA ARG A 38 11.66 -1.63 -3.32
C ARG A 38 10.20 -1.86 -2.93
N ALA A 39 9.71 -0.98 -2.05
CA ALA A 39 8.27 -0.75 -1.84
C ALA A 39 7.95 0.68 -2.29
N ALA A 40 7.15 0.83 -3.34
CA ALA A 40 6.67 2.11 -3.83
C ALA A 40 5.47 2.59 -3.00
N LEU A 41 5.30 3.91 -2.93
CA LEU A 41 4.19 4.56 -2.24
C LEU A 41 3.48 5.53 -3.19
N ILE A 42 2.15 5.39 -3.33
CA ILE A 42 1.31 6.30 -4.13
C ILE A 42 0.14 6.80 -3.28
N ILE A 43 -0.16 8.10 -3.39
CA ILE A 43 -1.40 8.70 -2.90
C ILE A 43 -2.05 9.38 -4.11
N ALA A 44 -3.16 8.83 -4.60
CA ALA A 44 -3.87 9.34 -5.78
C ALA A 44 -5.17 10.06 -5.40
N GLY A 45 -6.15 9.32 -4.85
CA GLY A 45 -7.40 9.89 -4.33
C GLY A 45 -8.45 10.27 -5.37
N PHE A 46 -8.26 9.95 -6.66
CA PHE A 46 -9.22 10.31 -7.72
C PHE A 46 -10.41 9.35 -7.84
N GLU A 47 -10.27 8.09 -7.40
CA GLU A 47 -11.30 7.05 -7.57
C GLU A 47 -12.19 6.87 -6.34
N VAL A 48 -11.61 7.01 -5.14
CA VAL A 48 -12.29 6.78 -3.86
C VAL A 48 -12.02 7.98 -2.97
N PRO A 49 -13.06 8.74 -2.54
CA PRO A 49 -12.91 9.98 -1.78
C PRO A 49 -12.67 9.71 -0.28
N HIS A 50 -11.68 8.85 0.00
CA HIS A 50 -11.22 8.51 1.34
C HIS A 50 -9.73 8.22 1.28
N VAL A 51 -8.92 8.94 2.08
CA VAL A 51 -7.47 8.79 2.09
C VAL A 51 -7.05 7.33 2.28
N HIS A 52 -6.34 6.83 1.28
CA HIS A 52 -5.66 5.54 1.28
C HIS A 52 -4.25 5.73 0.68
N LEU A 53 -3.31 4.95 1.18
CA LEU A 53 -1.94 4.91 0.70
C LEU A 53 -1.75 3.56 0.01
N HIS A 54 -1.34 3.56 -1.26
CA HIS A 54 -0.94 2.34 -1.95
C HIS A 54 0.51 2.04 -1.62
N VAL A 55 0.77 0.88 -0.99
CA VAL A 55 2.13 0.38 -0.74
C VAL A 55 2.36 -0.84 -1.64
N ILE A 56 3.26 -0.71 -2.61
CA ILE A 56 3.39 -1.63 -3.75
C ILE A 56 4.80 -2.24 -3.77
N PRO A 57 4.97 -3.57 -3.65
CA PRO A 57 6.25 -4.21 -3.87
C PRO A 57 6.65 -4.07 -5.35
N ALA A 58 7.87 -3.62 -5.64
CA ALA A 58 8.28 -3.30 -7.00
C ALA A 58 9.78 -3.54 -7.25
N ASP A 59 10.08 -3.97 -8.49
CA ASP A 59 11.44 -4.15 -9.02
C ASP A 59 11.73 -3.20 -10.18
N SER A 60 10.71 -2.51 -10.70
CA SER A 60 10.81 -1.53 -11.77
C SER A 60 9.71 -0.46 -11.62
N LEU A 61 9.85 0.65 -12.34
CA LEU A 61 8.81 1.68 -12.38
C LEU A 61 7.52 1.19 -13.05
N ASP A 62 7.61 0.23 -13.98
CA ASP A 62 6.45 -0.33 -14.68
C ASP A 62 5.49 -1.06 -13.73
N HIS A 63 5.99 -1.61 -12.61
CA HIS A 63 5.13 -2.19 -11.56
C HIS A 63 4.33 -1.14 -10.78
N VAL A 64 4.63 0.14 -10.96
CA VAL A 64 4.07 1.28 -10.21
C VAL A 64 3.11 2.07 -11.12
N SER A 65 2.27 1.36 -11.88
CA SER A 65 1.21 1.94 -12.72
C SER A 65 -0.13 1.25 -12.48
N PHE A 66 -1.19 2.04 -12.33
CA PHE A 66 -2.56 1.52 -12.19
C PHE A 66 -3.07 0.84 -13.47
N GLU A 67 -2.50 1.16 -14.64
CA GLU A 67 -2.84 0.48 -15.90
C GLU A 67 -2.48 -1.01 -15.88
N ASN A 68 -1.50 -1.38 -15.05
CA ASN A 68 -1.03 -2.75 -14.86
C ASN A 68 -1.74 -3.47 -13.70
N ALA A 69 -2.71 -2.82 -13.04
CA ALA A 69 -3.44 -3.43 -11.93
C ALA A 69 -4.23 -4.65 -12.42
N ALA A 70 -4.09 -5.78 -11.70
CA ALA A 70 -4.84 -6.99 -12.00
C ALA A 70 -6.34 -6.73 -11.82
N ARG A 71 -7.13 -6.99 -12.88
CA ARG A 71 -8.60 -6.86 -12.82
C ARG A 71 -9.25 -7.94 -11.95
N THR A 72 -8.63 -9.12 -11.90
CA THR A 72 -9.06 -10.26 -11.09
C THR A 72 -7.84 -10.94 -10.50
N VAL A 73 -7.94 -11.35 -9.25
CA VAL A 73 -6.91 -12.10 -8.52
C VAL A 73 -7.61 -13.27 -7.83
N ASP A 74 -6.95 -14.44 -7.79
CA ASP A 74 -7.46 -15.59 -7.05
C ASP A 74 -7.47 -15.26 -5.54
N PRO A 75 -8.60 -15.46 -4.83
CA PRO A 75 -8.66 -15.30 -3.38
C PRO A 75 -7.58 -16.09 -2.61
N ALA A 76 -7.16 -17.24 -3.11
CA ALA A 76 -6.10 -18.05 -2.51
C ALA A 76 -4.73 -17.34 -2.58
N ASP A 77 -4.43 -16.68 -3.70
CA ASP A 77 -3.20 -15.89 -3.86
C ASP A 77 -3.19 -14.70 -2.91
N LEU A 78 -4.34 -14.02 -2.76
CA LEU A 78 -4.49 -12.91 -1.81
C LEU A 78 -4.30 -13.37 -0.36
N ALA A 79 -4.88 -14.51 0.02
CA ALA A 79 -4.73 -15.08 1.36
C ALA A 79 -3.27 -15.46 1.65
N SER A 80 -2.59 -16.09 0.69
CA SER A 80 -1.17 -16.44 0.79
C SER A 80 -0.29 -15.20 0.92
N ALA A 81 -0.54 -14.16 0.12
CA ALA A 81 0.17 -12.88 0.20
C ALA A 81 -0.04 -12.20 1.57
N ALA A 82 -1.28 -12.16 2.07
CA ALA A 82 -1.60 -11.60 3.37
C ALA A 82 -0.87 -12.34 4.52
N GLN A 83 -0.81 -13.67 4.46
CA GLN A 83 -0.11 -14.48 5.46
C GLN A 83 1.40 -14.19 5.44
N ARG A 84 2.02 -14.13 4.26
CA ARG A 84 3.45 -13.81 4.12
C ARG A 84 3.79 -12.42 4.64
N ILE A 85 2.98 -11.41 4.32
CA ILE A 85 3.17 -10.04 4.85
C ILE A 85 3.05 -10.05 6.38
N SER A 86 2.03 -10.73 6.92
CA SER A 86 1.78 -10.77 8.36
C SER A 86 2.91 -11.41 9.16
N GLN A 87 3.61 -12.41 8.60
CA GLN A 87 4.80 -13.01 9.22
C GLN A 87 5.99 -12.05 9.36
N HIS A 88 5.98 -10.95 8.61
CA HIS A 88 7.04 -9.96 8.59
C HIS A 88 6.62 -8.59 9.14
N LEU A 89 5.41 -8.45 9.69
CA LEU A 89 4.95 -7.21 10.34
C LEU A 89 5.44 -7.12 11.78
#